data_AF-Q04Q22-F1
#
_entry.id   AF-Q04Q22-F1
#
_cell.length_a   1.000
_cell.length_b   1.000
_cell.length_c   1.000
_cell.angle_alpha   90.00
_cell.angle_beta   90.00
_cell.angle_gamma   90.00
#
_symmetry.space_group_name_H-M   'P 1'
#
loop_
_entity.id
_entity.type
_entity.pdbx_description
1 polymer ?
#
loop_
_entity_poly.entity_id
_entity_poly.type
_entity_poly.pdbx_seq_one_letter_code
_entity_poly.pdbx_strand_id
1 'polypeptide(L)'
;MKINKLISIISLLGLFAANSLFAVSEEVEDQLLEKAIFESAVTKEQKAAVGNYLKAIAQQKANRAEELRELARRSTGGKFLASNMQSRKYLKQAQLLEKEAQRYQSVLGNF
;
A
#
# COMPACT_ATOMS: atom_id res chain seq x y z
N MET A 1 26.95 -36.62 -4.64
CA MET A 1 25.57 -36.28 -5.08
C MET A 1 24.86 -35.20 -4.25
N LYS A 2 25.57 -34.32 -3.52
CA LYS A 2 24.95 -33.23 -2.71
C LYS A 2 25.12 -31.83 -3.31
N ILE A 3 26.21 -31.59 -4.04
CA ILE A 3 26.55 -30.29 -4.64
C ILE A 3 25.61 -29.94 -5.81
N ASN A 4 25.20 -30.92 -6.62
CA ASN A 4 24.26 -30.70 -7.73
C ASN A 4 22.88 -30.22 -7.27
N LYS A 5 22.43 -30.58 -6.05
CA LYS A 5 21.18 -30.07 -5.48
C LYS A 5 21.27 -28.58 -5.11
N LEU A 6 22.41 -28.17 -4.55
CA LEU A 6 22.65 -26.76 -4.22
C LEU A 6 22.73 -25.89 -5.47
N ILE A 7 23.42 -26.36 -6.52
CA ILE A 7 23.50 -25.66 -7.81
C ILE A 7 22.10 -25.55 -8.45
N SER A 8 21.28 -26.60 -8.37
CA SER A 8 19.90 -26.56 -8.87
C SER A 8 19.01 -25.56 -8.13
N ILE A 9 19.20 -25.41 -6.81
CA ILE A 9 18.43 -24.45 -5.98
C ILE A 9 18.87 -23.02 -6.29
N ILE A 10 20.18 -22.77 -6.38
CA ILE A 10 20.74 -21.45 -6.71
C ILE A 10 20.37 -21.05 -8.14
N SER A 11 20.34 -22.00 -9.08
CA SER A 11 19.92 -21.75 -10.46
C SER A 11 18.41 -21.49 -10.57
N LEU A 12 17.57 -22.11 -9.72
CA LEU A 12 16.16 -21.76 -9.60
C LEU A 12 15.95 -20.34 -9.07
N LEU A 13 16.68 -19.96 -8.02
CA LEU A 13 16.64 -18.59 -7.46
C LEU A 13 17.11 -17.54 -8.48
N GLY A 14 18.14 -17.87 -9.28
CA GLY A 14 18.59 -17.01 -10.38
C GLY A 14 17.56 -16.83 -11.49
N LEU A 15 16.73 -17.85 -11.77
CA LEU A 15 15.63 -17.78 -12.73
C LEU A 15 14.44 -16.94 -12.24
N PHE A 16 14.20 -16.86 -10.92
CA PHE A 16 13.20 -15.94 -10.37
C PHE A 16 13.65 -14.47 -10.46
N ALA A 17 14.95 -14.19 -10.28
CA ALA A 17 15.49 -12.83 -10.39
C ALA A 17 15.52 -12.29 -11.84
N ALA A 18 15.53 -13.19 -12.84
CA ALA A 18 15.57 -12.81 -14.26
C ALA A 18 14.20 -12.49 -14.87
N ASN A 19 13.10 -12.73 -14.16
CA ASN A 19 11.74 -12.42 -14.61
C ASN A 19 11.35 -10.97 -14.25
N SER A 20 12.15 -10.00 -14.68
CA SER A 20 11.84 -8.57 -14.58
C SER A 20 10.74 -8.10 -15.55
N LEU A 21 10.04 -9.02 -16.23
CA LEU A 21 8.95 -8.72 -17.15
C LEU A 21 7.62 -8.39 -16.47
N PHE A 22 7.56 -8.45 -15.14
CA PHE A 22 6.46 -7.90 -14.38
C PHE A 22 7.03 -6.87 -13.41
N ALA A 23 7.10 -5.61 -13.84
CA ALA A 23 7.04 -4.49 -12.91
C ALA A 23 5.62 -4.47 -12.32
N VAL A 24 5.35 -5.43 -11.43
CA VAL A 24 4.28 -5.31 -10.45
C VAL A 24 4.61 -4.01 -9.72
N SER A 25 3.76 -3.01 -9.86
CA SER A 25 3.92 -1.75 -9.13
C SER A 25 4.12 -2.09 -7.66
N GLU A 26 5.07 -1.43 -6.98
CA GLU A 26 5.37 -1.62 -5.55
C GLU A 26 4.08 -1.68 -4.71
N GLU A 27 3.08 -0.89 -5.11
CA GLU A 27 1.74 -0.82 -4.52
C GLU A 27 0.91 -2.12 -4.68
N VAL A 28 1.10 -2.85 -5.79
CA VAL A 28 0.46 -4.16 -6.04
C VAL A 28 1.21 -5.27 -5.30
N GLU A 29 2.54 -5.19 -5.19
CA GLU A 29 3.33 -6.12 -4.38
C GLU A 29 2.96 -5.98 -2.89
N ASP A 30 2.91 -4.75 -2.39
CA ASP A 30 2.44 -4.43 -1.04
C ASP A 30 1.03 -4.94 -0.81
N GLN A 31 0.10 -4.74 -1.75
CA GLN A 31 -1.26 -5.28 -1.66
C GLN A 31 -1.30 -6.80 -1.60
N LEU A 32 -0.45 -7.50 -2.37
CA LEU A 32 -0.39 -8.96 -2.37
C LEU A 32 0.21 -9.50 -1.08
N LEU A 33 1.24 -8.83 -0.56
CA LEU A 33 1.85 -9.15 0.74
C LEU A 33 0.86 -8.92 1.88
N GLU A 34 0.12 -7.81 1.86
CA GLU A 34 -0.92 -7.52 2.84
C GLU A 34 -2.00 -8.61 2.82
N LYS A 35 -2.43 -9.01 1.61
CA LYS A 35 -3.41 -10.09 1.42
C LYS A 35 -2.93 -11.44 1.94
N ALA A 36 -1.68 -11.78 1.70
CA ALA A 36 -1.08 -13.01 2.23
C ALA A 36 -0.99 -12.99 3.77
N ILE A 37 -0.69 -11.83 4.37
CA ILE A 37 -0.70 -11.65 5.83
C ILE A 37 -2.12 -11.82 6.38
N PHE A 38 -3.15 -11.28 5.70
CA PHE A 38 -4.56 -11.48 6.10
C PHE A 38 -4.98 -12.95 6.07
N GLU A 39 -4.67 -13.64 4.97
CA GLU A 39 -5.08 -15.04 4.78
C GLU A 39 -4.29 -16.01 5.67
N SER A 40 -3.05 -15.67 6.04
CA SER A 40 -2.20 -16.50 6.90
C SER A 40 -2.43 -16.29 8.41
N ALA A 41 -3.18 -15.27 8.82
CA ALA A 41 -3.48 -14.99 10.23
C ALA A 41 -4.54 -15.97 10.79
N VAL A 42 -4.08 -17.11 11.30
CA VAL A 42 -4.96 -18.17 11.80
C VAL A 42 -5.23 -18.05 13.31
N THR A 43 -4.28 -17.54 14.09
CA THR A 43 -4.42 -17.43 15.56
C THR A 43 -5.07 -16.10 16.00
N LYS A 44 -5.70 -16.08 17.19
CA LYS A 44 -6.33 -14.87 17.74
C LYS A 44 -5.34 -13.71 17.90
N GLU A 45 -4.12 -14.01 18.32
CA GLU A 45 -3.05 -13.03 18.50
C GLU A 45 -2.56 -12.45 17.18
N GLN A 46 -2.44 -13.30 16.15
CA GLN A 46 -2.10 -12.85 14.78
C GLN A 46 -3.20 -11.96 14.21
N LYS A 47 -4.47 -12.34 14.35
CA LYS A 47 -5.61 -11.51 13.92
C LYS A 47 -5.64 -10.17 14.64
N ALA A 48 -5.34 -10.14 15.94
CA ALA A 48 -5.25 -8.89 16.70
C ALA A 48 -4.09 -8.00 16.23
N ALA A 49 -2.91 -8.58 15.97
CA ALA A 49 -1.76 -7.85 15.44
C ALA A 49 -2.05 -7.26 14.05
N VAL A 50 -2.67 -8.06 13.17
CA VAL A 50 -3.07 -7.67 11.82
C VAL A 50 -4.16 -6.59 11.85
N GLY A 51 -5.14 -6.71 12.77
CA GLY A 51 -6.14 -5.67 12.99
C GLY A 51 -5.53 -4.35 13.48
N ASN A 52 -4.57 -4.40 14.40
CA ASN A 52 -3.85 -3.21 14.86
C ASN A 52 -3.02 -2.56 13.75
N TYR A 53 -2.35 -3.37 12.93
CA TYR A 53 -1.60 -2.90 11.76
C TYR A 53 -2.52 -2.20 10.76
N LEU A 54 -3.63 -2.84 10.38
CA LEU A 54 -4.64 -2.26 9.48
C LEU A 54 -5.19 -0.94 10.00
N LYS A 55 -5.46 -0.87 11.31
CA LYS A 55 -5.96 0.34 11.95
C LYS A 55 -4.94 1.46 11.88
N ALA A 56 -3.66 1.14 12.10
CA ALA A 56 -2.57 2.11 11.99
C ALA A 56 -2.40 2.62 10.55
N ILE A 57 -2.42 1.73 9.56
CA ILE A 57 -2.31 2.09 8.13
C ILE A 57 -3.50 2.93 7.68
N ALA A 58 -4.73 2.54 8.06
CA ALA A 58 -5.93 3.31 7.75
C ALA A 58 -5.85 4.73 8.33
N GLN A 59 -5.39 4.87 9.58
CA GLN A 59 -5.19 6.17 10.21
C GLN A 59 -4.09 6.99 9.52
N GLN A 60 -2.97 6.37 9.17
CA GLN A 60 -1.87 7.04 8.47
C GLN A 60 -2.34 7.59 7.11
N LYS A 61 -3.06 6.79 6.33
CA LYS A 61 -3.62 7.20 5.03
C LYS A 61 -4.66 8.32 5.18
N ALA A 62 -5.49 8.26 6.22
CA ALA A 62 -6.45 9.33 6.54
C ALA A 62 -5.75 10.65 6.89
N ASN A 63 -4.73 10.60 7.77
CA ASN A 63 -3.93 11.79 8.12
C ASN A 63 -3.24 12.38 6.89
N ARG A 64 -2.67 11.54 6.02
CA ARG A 64 -2.02 12.00 4.79
C ARG A 64 -3.01 12.64 3.82
N ALA A 65 -4.23 12.11 3.74
CA ALA A 65 -5.29 12.73 2.94
C ALA A 65 -5.69 14.11 3.48
N GLU A 66 -5.74 14.27 4.80
CA GLU A 66 -6.00 15.55 5.45
C GLU A 66 -4.88 16.57 5.17
N GLU A 67 -3.61 16.17 5.30
CA GLU A 67 -2.46 17.00 4.93
C GLU A 67 -2.54 17.46 3.47
N LEU A 68 -2.88 16.56 2.55
CA LEU A 68 -3.05 16.89 1.13
C LEU A 68 -4.20 17.88 0.90
N ARG A 69 -5.29 17.80 1.67
CA ARG A 69 -6.36 18.81 1.64
C ARG A 69 -5.88 20.16 2.15
N GLU A 70 -5.10 20.18 3.22
CA GLU A 70 -4.52 21.42 3.71
C GLU A 70 -3.58 22.04 2.68
N LEU A 71 -2.73 21.24 2.05
CA LEU A 71 -1.87 21.67 0.94
C LEU A 71 -2.69 22.20 -0.23
N ALA A 72 -3.81 21.55 -0.57
CA ALA A 72 -4.73 22.04 -1.59
C ALA A 72 -5.34 23.40 -1.24
N ARG A 73 -5.71 23.62 0.03
CA ARG A 73 -6.23 24.90 0.55
C ARG A 73 -5.18 26.01 0.60
N ARG A 74 -3.93 25.68 0.93
CA ARG A 74 -2.81 26.64 0.94
C ARG A 74 -2.37 26.99 -0.49
N SER A 75 -2.45 26.03 -1.40
CA SER A 75 -2.04 26.18 -2.80
C SER A 75 -2.90 27.17 -3.58
N THR A 76 -4.11 27.55 -3.13
CA THR A 76 -5.04 28.47 -3.84
C THR A 76 -4.64 29.95 -3.82
N GLY A 77 -3.53 30.34 -3.17
CA GLY A 77 -3.11 31.74 -3.02
C GLY A 77 -2.18 32.33 -4.10
N GLY A 78 -1.76 31.56 -5.11
CA GLY A 78 -0.80 31.97 -6.16
C GLY A 78 -1.41 32.14 -7.55
N LYS A 79 -0.57 32.27 -8.61
CA LYS A 79 -0.97 32.36 -10.04
C LYS A 79 -2.17 31.44 -10.34
N PHE A 80 -3.35 32.03 -10.47
CA PHE A 80 -4.66 31.41 -10.28
C PHE A 80 -4.88 30.09 -11.04
N LEU A 81 -4.36 29.98 -12.27
CA LEU A 81 -4.53 28.80 -13.12
C LEU A 81 -3.63 27.61 -12.72
N ALA A 82 -2.35 27.86 -12.45
CA ALA A 82 -1.41 26.80 -12.03
C ALA A 82 -1.70 26.32 -10.60
N SER A 83 -2.06 27.27 -9.74
CA SER A 83 -2.51 27.06 -8.36
C SER A 83 -3.76 26.17 -8.28
N ASN A 84 -4.74 26.38 -9.17
CA ASN A 84 -5.97 25.57 -9.25
C ASN A 84 -5.69 24.14 -9.75
N MET A 85 -4.83 23.98 -10.76
CA MET A 85 -4.41 22.65 -11.25
C MET A 85 -3.72 21.81 -10.18
N GLN A 86 -2.79 22.41 -9.42
CA GLN A 86 -2.08 21.70 -8.36
C GLN A 86 -2.99 21.37 -7.16
N SER A 87 -3.85 22.31 -6.76
CA SER A 87 -4.86 22.08 -5.72
C SER A 87 -5.78 20.90 -6.08
N ARG A 88 -6.24 20.82 -7.34
CA ARG A 88 -7.04 19.69 -7.84
C ARG A 88 -6.28 18.36 -7.80
N LYS A 89 -4.97 18.35 -8.08
CA LYS A 89 -4.15 17.13 -7.97
C LYS A 89 -4.08 16.63 -6.53
N TYR A 90 -3.83 17.52 -5.58
CA TYR A 90 -3.82 17.16 -4.16
C TYR A 90 -5.18 16.65 -3.68
N LEU A 91 -6.28 17.27 -4.10
CA LEU A 91 -7.63 16.79 -3.77
C LEU A 91 -7.90 15.40 -4.34
N LYS A 92 -7.47 15.11 -5.58
CA LYS A 92 -7.60 13.77 -6.16
C LYS A 92 -6.78 12.74 -5.38
N GLN A 93 -5.54 13.06 -5.01
CA GLN A 93 -4.70 12.17 -4.21
C GLN A 93 -5.29 11.91 -2.82
N ALA A 94 -5.82 12.95 -2.16
CA ALA A 94 -6.51 12.82 -0.89
C ALA A 94 -7.72 11.88 -1.00
N GLN A 95 -8.54 12.02 -2.05
CA GLN A 95 -9.70 11.16 -2.28
C GLN A 95 -9.33 9.69 -2.53
N LEU A 96 -8.21 9.42 -3.19
CA LEU A 96 -7.74 8.04 -3.40
C LEU A 96 -7.32 7.40 -2.07
N LEU A 97 -6.53 8.12 -1.27
CA LEU A 97 -6.09 7.66 0.04
C LEU A 97 -7.25 7.44 1.01
N GLU A 98 -8.30 8.26 0.95
CA GLU A 98 -9.51 8.05 1.75
C GLU A 98 -10.29 6.80 1.36
N LYS A 99 -10.42 6.53 0.05
CA LYS A 99 -11.07 5.30 -0.42
C LYS A 99 -10.31 4.07 0.05
N GLU A 100 -8.98 4.12 0.05
CA GLU A 100 -8.15 3.04 0.60
C GLU A 100 -8.32 2.90 2.11
N ALA A 101 -8.28 4.01 2.86
CA ALA A 101 -8.51 3.98 4.31
C ALA A 101 -9.89 3.41 4.67
N GLN A 102 -10.93 3.78 3.92
CA GLN A 102 -12.28 3.22 4.06
C GLN A 102 -12.31 1.72 3.73
N ARG A 103 -11.59 1.28 2.69
CA ARG A 103 -11.47 -0.14 2.35
C ARG A 103 -10.81 -0.91 3.50
N TYR A 104 -9.74 -0.40 4.09
CA TYR A 104 -9.09 -1.02 5.25
C TYR A 104 -10.00 -1.07 6.48
N GLN A 105 -10.76 0.00 6.75
CA GLN A 105 -11.79 -0.01 7.80
C GLN A 105 -12.90 -1.03 7.53
N SER A 106 -13.30 -1.22 6.27
CA SER A 106 -14.30 -2.24 5.93
C SER A 106 -13.77 -3.67 6.14
N VAL A 107 -12.48 -3.90 5.86
CA VAL A 107 -11.83 -5.20 6.13
C VAL A 107 -11.73 -5.44 7.63
N LEU A 108 -11.39 -4.42 8.42
CA LEU A 108 -11.39 -4.48 9.89
C LEU A 108 -12.75 -4.84 10.49
N GLY A 109 -13.85 -4.34 9.91
CA GLY A 109 -15.20 -4.69 10.35
C GLY A 109 -15.59 -6.15 10.10
N ASN A 110 -14.81 -6.88 9.30
CA ASN A 110 -15.02 -8.29 8.97
C ASN A 110 -14.09 -9.25 9.76
N PHE A 111 -13.27 -8.75 10.69
CA PHE A 111 -12.38 -9.54 11.56
C PHE A 111 -13.02 -10.01 12.86
#